data_AF-A0A1C5YVI3-F1
#
_entry.id   AF-A0A1C5YVI3-F1
#
_cell.length_a   1.000
_cell.length_b   1.000
_cell.length_c   1.000
_cell.angle_alpha   90.00
_cell.angle_beta   90.00
_cell.angle_gamma   90.00
#
_symmetry.space_group_name_H-M   'P 1'
#
loop_
_entity.id
_entity.type
_entity.pdbx_description
1 polymer ?
#
loop_
_entity_poly.entity_id
_entity_poly.type
_entity_poly.pdbx_seq_one_letter_code
_entity_poly.pdbx_strand_id
1 'polypeptide(L)'
;MPNKVALHRCDDDELLGLMSYRINEKGMAVEVIYVESAGHSNANLLKQTDGQKKYIGIAKALFAYAAKISVDAGFDGVLFFRAKTTELRTYYMKAFGAVPLGQYDPFRMIIWEDVADQLISEYRTVSENE
;
A
#
# COMPACT_ATOMS: atom_id res chain seq x y z
N MET A 1 5.81 19.01 0.31
CA MET A 1 5.90 18.03 -0.82
C MET A 1 5.52 16.65 -0.30
N PRO A 2 4.98 15.73 -1.11
CA PRO A 2 4.71 14.37 -0.63
C PRO A 2 6.00 13.61 -0.35
N ASN A 3 5.97 12.75 0.66
CA ASN A 3 7.04 11.81 0.98
C ASN A 3 7.10 10.71 -0.07
N LYS A 4 8.29 10.19 -0.36
CA LYS A 4 8.51 9.15 -1.37
C LYS A 4 9.24 7.97 -0.73
N VAL A 5 8.84 6.77 -1.11
CA VAL A 5 9.39 5.50 -0.62
C VAL A 5 9.66 4.60 -1.81
N ALA A 6 10.81 3.94 -1.78
CA ALA A 6 11.13 2.84 -2.68
C ALA A 6 11.22 1.56 -1.87
N LEU A 7 10.53 0.51 -2.34
CA LEU A 7 10.75 -0.85 -1.87
C LEU A 7 11.76 -1.48 -2.81
N HIS A 8 12.88 -1.93 -2.26
CA HIS A 8 13.94 -2.62 -2.98
C HIS A 8 14.36 -3.87 -2.21
N ARG A 9 15.04 -4.79 -2.89
CA ARG A 9 15.68 -5.92 -2.22
C ARG A 9 16.90 -5.46 -1.42
N CYS A 10 17.18 -6.14 -0.32
CA CYS A 10 18.35 -5.84 0.50
C CYS A 10 19.67 -6.35 -0.10
N ASP A 11 19.63 -7.36 -0.96
CA ASP A 11 20.84 -8.03 -1.46
C ASP A 11 21.41 -7.41 -2.74
N ASP A 12 20.57 -6.86 -3.61
CA ASP A 12 20.98 -6.33 -4.92
C ASP A 12 20.36 -4.96 -5.27
N ASP A 13 19.63 -4.34 -4.33
CA ASP A 13 18.89 -3.08 -4.53
C ASP A 13 17.90 -3.11 -5.71
N GLU A 14 17.47 -4.29 -6.16
CA GLU A 14 16.48 -4.38 -7.23
C GLU A 14 15.19 -3.67 -6.81
N LEU A 15 14.78 -2.67 -7.59
CA LEU A 15 13.55 -1.93 -7.34
C LEU A 15 12.33 -2.84 -7.52
N LEU A 16 11.51 -2.93 -6.47
CA LEU A 16 10.28 -3.72 -6.44
C LEU A 16 9.04 -2.85 -6.58
N GLY A 17 9.04 -1.65 -6.00
CA GLY A 17 7.91 -0.74 -6.08
C GLY A 17 8.19 0.66 -5.54
N LEU A 18 7.30 1.58 -5.86
CA LEU A 18 7.37 2.97 -5.44
C LEU A 18 6.06 3.39 -4.79
N MET A 19 6.15 4.22 -3.75
CA MET A 19 5.00 4.85 -3.11
C MET A 19 5.26 6.33 -2.84
N SER A 20 4.21 7.13 -2.90
CA SER A 20 4.19 8.52 -2.48
C SER A 20 3.04 8.74 -1.50
N TYR A 21 3.29 9.42 -0.38
CA TYR A 21 2.30 9.62 0.67
C TYR A 21 2.39 11.01 1.32
N ARG A 22 1.33 11.40 2.05
CA ARG A 22 1.29 12.59 2.91
C ARG A 22 0.65 12.27 4.26
N ILE A 23 1.13 12.92 5.30
CA ILE A 23 0.49 12.93 6.61
C ILE A 23 -0.65 13.95 6.54
N ASN A 24 -1.88 13.54 6.86
CA ASN A 24 -3.04 14.42 6.90
C ASN A 24 -3.54 14.54 8.34
N GLU A 25 -2.97 15.50 9.08
CA GLU A 25 -3.32 15.74 10.49
C GLU A 25 -4.81 16.03 10.69
N LYS A 26 -5.44 16.78 9.76
CA LYS A 26 -6.87 17.11 9.86
C LYS A 26 -7.77 15.89 9.73
N GLY A 27 -7.35 14.92 8.92
CA GLY A 27 -8.06 13.66 8.73
C GLY A 27 -7.62 12.56 9.70
N MET A 28 -6.61 12.81 10.54
CA MET A 28 -5.96 11.82 11.40
C MET A 28 -5.67 10.52 10.63
N ALA A 29 -5.01 10.65 9.47
CA ALA A 29 -4.70 9.53 8.59
C ALA A 29 -3.51 9.84 7.68
N VAL A 30 -2.94 8.79 7.07
CA VAL A 30 -1.96 8.94 5.98
C VAL A 30 -2.66 8.80 4.62
N GLU A 31 -2.44 9.78 3.75
CA GLU A 31 -2.87 9.74 2.35
C GLU A 31 -1.83 9.02 1.49
N VAL A 32 -2.18 7.87 0.91
CA VAL A 32 -1.34 7.25 -0.13
C VAL A 32 -1.77 7.81 -1.49
N ILE A 33 -0.90 8.62 -2.08
CA ILE A 33 -1.15 9.38 -3.31
C ILE A 33 -0.86 8.52 -4.55
N TYR A 34 0.20 7.74 -4.48
CA TYR A 34 0.64 6.89 -5.58
C TYR A 34 1.28 5.63 -5.03
N VAL A 35 0.95 4.50 -5.65
CA VAL A 35 1.61 3.21 -5.43
C VAL A 35 1.75 2.53 -6.79
N GLU A 36 2.89 1.90 -7.02
CA GLU A 36 3.16 1.16 -8.25
C GLU A 36 4.20 0.06 -8.03
N SER A 37 4.00 -1.07 -8.71
CA SER A 37 5.00 -2.15 -8.77
C SER A 37 5.94 -1.93 -9.96
N ALA A 38 7.20 -2.33 -9.80
CA ALA A 38 8.19 -2.36 -10.88
C ALA A 38 7.71 -3.22 -12.05
N GLY A 39 8.21 -2.95 -13.27
CA GLY A 39 7.67 -3.51 -14.50
C GLY A 39 7.59 -5.04 -14.51
N HIS A 40 8.61 -5.71 -13.99
CA HIS A 40 8.70 -7.18 -13.87
C HIS A 40 7.67 -7.81 -12.91
N SER A 41 6.95 -6.99 -12.14
CA SER A 41 5.92 -7.41 -11.19
C SER A 41 4.58 -6.68 -11.37
N ASN A 42 4.49 -5.82 -12.39
CA ASN A 42 3.31 -5.03 -12.68
C ASN A 42 2.32 -5.83 -13.53
N ALA A 43 1.18 -6.20 -12.94
CA ALA A 43 0.15 -7.00 -13.62
C ALA A 43 -0.33 -6.36 -14.93
N ASN A 44 -0.44 -5.04 -15.00
CA ASN A 44 -0.97 -4.34 -16.17
C ASN A 44 0.03 -4.35 -17.34
N LEU A 45 1.33 -4.29 -17.05
CA LEU A 45 2.37 -4.39 -18.08
C LEU A 45 2.58 -5.83 -18.54
N LEU A 46 2.57 -6.77 -17.59
CA LEU A 46 2.76 -8.20 -17.89
C LEU A 46 1.61 -8.80 -18.71
N LYS A 47 0.37 -8.31 -18.54
CA LYS A 47 -0.77 -8.68 -19.40
C LYS A 47 -0.53 -8.42 -20.89
N GLN A 48 0.36 -7.49 -21.26
CA GLN A 48 0.66 -7.17 -22.65
C GLN A 48 1.67 -8.15 -23.28
N THR A 49 2.35 -8.94 -22.44
CA THR A 49 3.48 -9.80 -22.85
C THR A 49 3.33 -11.25 -22.41
N ASP A 50 2.14 -11.63 -21.92
CA ASP A 50 1.85 -12.94 -21.28
C ASP A 50 2.85 -13.30 -20.16
N GLY A 51 3.37 -12.27 -19.48
CA GLY A 51 4.36 -12.41 -18.43
C GLY A 51 3.73 -12.76 -17.08
N GLN A 52 4.53 -13.41 -16.21
CA GLN A 52 4.18 -13.66 -14.81
C GLN A 52 4.89 -12.68 -13.88
N LYS A 53 4.28 -12.39 -12.73
CA LYS A 53 4.88 -11.50 -11.74
C LYS A 53 6.12 -12.15 -11.13
N LYS A 54 7.25 -11.45 -11.17
CA LYS A 54 8.46 -11.86 -10.44
C LYS A 54 8.28 -11.80 -8.93
N TYR A 55 7.59 -10.77 -8.44
CA TYR A 55 7.27 -10.58 -7.01
C TYR A 55 5.78 -10.29 -6.80
N ILE A 56 5.26 -10.82 -5.71
CA ILE A 56 3.89 -10.58 -5.23
C ILE A 56 3.94 -9.82 -3.89
N GLY A 57 2.82 -9.20 -3.50
CA GLY A 57 2.73 -8.53 -2.20
C GLY A 57 3.36 -7.12 -2.13
N ILE A 58 3.96 -6.59 -3.20
CA ILE A 58 4.59 -5.25 -3.22
C ILE A 58 3.67 -4.15 -2.67
N ALA A 59 2.42 -4.09 -3.16
CA ALA A 59 1.46 -3.09 -2.68
C ALA A 59 1.12 -3.30 -1.20
N LYS A 60 1.07 -4.56 -0.73
CA LYS A 60 0.79 -4.89 0.67
C LYS A 60 1.90 -4.38 1.58
N ALA A 61 3.15 -4.61 1.21
CA ALA A 61 4.32 -4.16 1.97
C ALA A 61 4.38 -2.63 2.05
N LEU A 62 4.14 -1.94 0.94
CA LEU A 62 4.09 -0.47 0.91
C LEU A 62 2.93 0.09 1.76
N PHE A 63 1.78 -0.58 1.78
CA PHE A 63 0.65 -0.18 2.62
C PHE A 63 0.89 -0.45 4.10
N ALA A 64 1.52 -1.58 4.45
CA ALA A 64 1.94 -1.85 5.83
C ALA A 64 2.93 -0.80 6.33
N TYR A 65 3.88 -0.38 5.48
CA TYR A 65 4.77 0.75 5.78
C TYR A 65 3.99 2.05 6.01
N ALA A 66 3.04 2.40 5.14
CA ALA A 66 2.22 3.59 5.33
C ALA A 66 1.40 3.52 6.64
N ALA A 67 0.86 2.36 6.98
CA ALA A 67 0.12 2.14 8.22
C ALA A 67 1.04 2.34 9.43
N LYS A 68 2.28 1.83 9.38
CA LYS A 68 3.28 2.09 10.42
C LYS A 68 3.56 3.59 10.59
N ILE A 69 3.71 4.33 9.49
CA ILE A 69 3.86 5.79 9.54
C ILE A 69 2.64 6.47 10.18
N SER A 70 1.43 5.97 9.88
CA SER A 70 0.20 6.48 10.48
C SER A 70 0.15 6.24 11.99
N VAL A 71 0.55 5.04 12.46
CA VAL A 71 0.73 4.75 13.90
C VAL A 71 1.75 5.68 14.53
N ASP A 72 2.91 5.89 13.89
CA ASP A 72 3.97 6.75 14.41
C ASP A 72 3.56 8.23 14.48
N ALA A 73 2.59 8.64 13.66
CA ALA A 73 1.97 9.96 13.70
C ALA A 73 0.83 10.07 14.73
N GLY A 74 0.47 9.00 15.43
CA GLY A 74 -0.62 8.95 16.40
C GLY A 74 -2.02 8.82 15.79
N PHE A 75 -2.12 8.22 14.60
CA PHE A 75 -3.36 8.08 13.81
C PHE A 75 -3.84 6.62 13.70
N ASP A 76 -3.37 5.75 14.60
CA ASP A 76 -3.81 4.36 14.75
C ASP A 76 -3.73 3.49 13.48
N GLY A 77 -2.85 3.86 12.54
CA GLY A 77 -2.65 3.07 11.32
C GLY A 77 -3.59 3.44 10.17
N VAL A 78 -4.51 4.39 10.35
CA VAL A 78 -5.54 4.72 9.36
C VAL A 78 -4.93 5.26 8.07
N LEU A 79 -5.37 4.71 6.93
CA LEU A 79 -4.94 5.11 5.58
C LEU A 79 -6.12 5.50 4.72
N PHE A 80 -5.95 6.50 3.85
CA PHE A 80 -6.87 6.72 2.74
C PHE A 80 -6.13 6.91 1.43
N PHE A 81 -6.74 6.50 0.33
CA PHE A 81 -6.10 6.47 -0.98
C PHE A 81 -7.13 6.39 -2.10
N ARG A 82 -6.68 6.54 -3.35
CA ARG A 82 -7.55 6.40 -4.53
C ARG A 82 -7.15 5.19 -5.37
N ALA A 83 -8.10 4.28 -5.62
CA ALA A 83 -7.93 3.22 -6.61
C ALA A 83 -7.99 3.80 -8.03
N LYS A 84 -7.05 3.40 -8.90
CA LYS A 84 -6.98 3.90 -10.29
C LYS A 84 -8.01 3.22 -11.22
N THR A 85 -8.41 2.00 -10.92
CA THR A 85 -9.34 1.19 -11.73
C THR A 85 -10.28 0.37 -10.85
N THR A 86 -11.36 -0.16 -11.44
CA THR A 86 -12.33 -1.01 -10.73
C THR A 86 -11.70 -2.33 -10.25
N GLU A 87 -10.76 -2.87 -11.02
CA GLU A 87 -10.00 -4.07 -10.67
C GLU A 87 -9.13 -3.81 -9.44
N LEU A 88 -8.42 -2.67 -9.41
CA LEU A 88 -7.62 -2.28 -8.25
C LEU A 88 -8.50 -2.03 -7.03
N ARG A 89 -9.66 -1.37 -7.19
CA ARG A 89 -10.62 -1.20 -6.10
C ARG A 89 -11.02 -2.55 -5.51
N THR A 90 -11.43 -3.48 -6.36
CA THR A 90 -11.85 -4.84 -5.95
C THR A 90 -10.71 -5.59 -5.29
N TYR A 91 -9.50 -5.47 -5.83
CA TYR A 91 -8.30 -6.05 -5.24
C TYR A 91 -8.03 -5.49 -3.85
N TYR A 92 -8.07 -4.17 -3.65
CA TYR A 92 -7.81 -3.55 -2.35
C TYR A 92 -8.87 -3.91 -1.30
N MET A 93 -10.14 -4.03 -1.70
CA MET A 93 -11.19 -4.51 -0.81
C MET A 93 -10.92 -5.94 -0.33
N LYS A 94 -10.55 -6.84 -1.25
CA LYS A 94 -10.33 -8.25 -0.94
C LYS A 94 -9.00 -8.52 -0.24
N ALA A 95 -7.93 -7.84 -0.64
CA ALA A 95 -6.58 -8.12 -0.19
C ALA A 95 -6.21 -7.32 1.06
N PHE A 96 -6.73 -6.10 1.21
CA PHE A 96 -6.34 -5.16 2.27
C PHE A 96 -7.50 -4.70 3.14
N GLY A 97 -8.68 -5.34 3.04
CA GLY A 97 -9.87 -4.96 3.81
C GLY A 97 -10.34 -3.52 3.57
N ALA A 98 -9.90 -2.88 2.49
CA ALA A 98 -10.20 -1.48 2.25
C ALA A 98 -11.68 -1.29 1.91
N VAL A 99 -12.28 -0.20 2.38
CA VAL A 99 -13.70 0.12 2.11
C VAL A 99 -13.83 1.48 1.42
N PRO A 100 -14.85 1.69 0.57
CA PRO A 100 -15.07 3.00 -0.06
C PRO A 100 -15.38 4.10 0.96
N LEU A 101 -14.75 5.26 0.81
CA LEU A 101 -14.97 6.45 1.62
C LEU A 101 -16.18 7.24 1.09
N GLY A 102 -17.36 6.67 1.29
CA GLY A 102 -18.65 7.27 0.93
C GLY A 102 -19.19 6.86 -0.44
N GLN A 103 -20.47 7.17 -0.67
CA GLN A 103 -21.21 6.71 -1.85
C GLN A 103 -20.86 7.47 -3.15
N TYR A 104 -20.42 8.72 -3.04
CA TYR A 104 -20.22 9.60 -4.21
C TYR A 104 -18.88 9.40 -4.94
N ASP A 105 -17.87 8.83 -4.28
CA ASP A 105 -16.57 8.55 -4.89
C ASP A 105 -16.08 7.17 -4.46
N PRO A 106 -16.60 6.09 -5.09
CA PRO A 106 -16.32 4.71 -4.68
C PRO A 106 -14.86 4.30 -4.90
N PHE A 107 -14.04 5.15 -5.53
CA PHE A 107 -12.62 4.91 -5.74
C PHE A 107 -11.75 5.50 -4.65
N ARG A 108 -12.28 6.41 -3.82
CA ARG A 108 -11.63 6.77 -2.55
C ARG A 108 -11.87 5.63 -1.58
N MET A 109 -10.78 5.11 -1.05
CA MET A 109 -10.76 3.95 -0.18
C MET A 109 -10.14 4.35 1.16
N ILE A 110 -10.58 3.68 2.22
CA ILE A 110 -10.01 3.79 3.56
C ILE A 110 -9.65 2.39 4.09
N ILE A 111 -8.56 2.31 4.84
CA ILE A 111 -8.19 1.18 5.69
C ILE A 111 -8.24 1.68 7.12
N TRP A 112 -9.09 1.05 7.93
CA TRP A 112 -9.28 1.37 9.35
C TRP A 112 -8.22 0.71 10.22
N GLU A 113 -8.14 1.15 11.48
CA GLU A 113 -7.13 0.79 12.47
C GLU A 113 -7.01 -0.72 12.72
N ASP A 114 -8.13 -1.44 12.75
CA ASP A 114 -8.19 -2.88 12.98
C ASP A 114 -7.54 -3.67 11.83
N VAL A 115 -7.85 -3.29 10.60
CA VAL A 115 -7.26 -3.87 9.39
C VAL A 115 -5.81 -3.41 9.22
N ALA A 116 -5.49 -2.17 9.61
CA ALA A 116 -4.13 -1.65 9.57
C ALA A 116 -3.19 -2.42 10.52
N ASP A 117 -3.62 -2.72 11.75
CA ASP A 117 -2.81 -3.52 12.68
C ASP A 117 -2.57 -4.93 12.14
N GLN A 118 -3.57 -5.56 11.50
CA GLN A 118 -3.38 -6.84 10.81
C GLN A 118 -2.31 -6.75 9.72
N LEU A 119 -2.37 -5.71 8.86
CA LEU A 119 -1.37 -5.49 7.81
C LEU A 119 0.04 -5.31 8.38
N ILE A 120 0.19 -4.59 9.50
CA ILE A 120 1.49 -4.38 10.15
C ILE A 120 1.98 -5.69 10.78
N SER A 121 1.10 -6.45 11.43
CA SER A 121 1.45 -7.66 12.18
C SER A 121 2.16 -8.72 11.32
N GLU A 122 1.81 -8.82 10.04
CA GLU A 122 2.44 -9.76 9.10
C GLU A 122 3.94 -9.50 8.86
N TYR A 123 4.42 -8.29 9.19
CA TYR A 123 5.81 -7.90 9.02
C TYR A 123 6.56 -7.77 10.35
N ARG A 124 5.88 -7.90 11.50
CA ARG A 124 6.53 -7.85 12.84
C ARG A 124 7.36 -9.09 13.15
N THR A 125 7.01 -10.25 12.61
CA THR A 125 7.67 -11.54 12.89
C THR A 125 8.98 -11.78 12.12
N VAL A 126 9.38 -10.89 11.21
CA VAL A 126 10.61 -11.06 10.41
C VAL A 126 11.83 -10.41 11.09
N SER A 127 11.64 -9.55 12.08
CA SER A 127 12.70 -8.72 12.70
C SER A 127 13.30 -9.25 14.03
N GLU A 128 12.95 -10.45 14.48
CA GLU A 128 13.48 -11.02 15.75
C GLU A 128 14.65 -12.00 15.57
N ASN A 129 15.21 -12.12 14.36
CA ASN A 129 16.41 -12.93 14.11
C ASN A 129 17.52 -12.10 13.42
N GLU A 130 18.05 -11.11 14.14
CA GLU A 130 19.40 -10.56 13.91
C GLU A 130 20.19 -10.54 15.22
#